data_AF-A0A2P5I9E1-F1
#
_entry.id   AF-A0A2P5I9E1-F1
#
_cell.length_a   1.000
_cell.length_b   1.000
_cell.length_c   1.000
_cell.angle_alpha   90.00
_cell.angle_beta   90.00
_cell.angle_gamma   90.00
#
_symmetry.space_group_name_H-M   'P 1'
#
loop_
_entity.id
_entity.type
_entity.pdbx_description
1 polymer ?
#
loop_
_entity_poly.entity_id
_entity_poly.type
_entity_poly.pdbx_seq_one_letter_code
_entity_poly.pdbx_strand_id
1 'polypeptide(L)'
;MKQKSSSPGHSEGGNRRSSEERSGIRPGVLDEAVKSRVHLALKYDHLNLPQTEALFEFNMQRLKEIEDKKGSIDRQFRKLHPRKKKILTFAREHYEKSMAKQGVGQWNGRQIRNAFLIAAYLAHYGDGEEEGEAEDDELQKQLGRTHFEKVDKTTLLCDQYRREMLNRDDDSRAHEQEER
;
A
#
# COMPACT_ATOMS: atom_id res chain seq x y z
N MET A 1 25.61 -16.90 72.37
CA MET A 1 26.78 -16.04 72.11
C MET A 1 26.99 -15.91 70.61
N LYS A 2 27.31 -14.68 70.20
CA LYS A 2 27.57 -14.13 68.85
C LYS A 2 26.37 -13.89 67.93
N GLN A 3 26.33 -12.62 67.52
CA GLN A 3 25.35 -11.90 66.73
C GLN A 3 25.92 -11.51 65.35
N LYS A 4 25.03 -10.88 64.54
CA LYS A 4 25.24 -9.88 63.46
C LYS A 4 25.57 -10.46 62.07
N SER A 5 24.95 -10.02 60.96
CA SER A 5 24.23 -8.76 60.66
C SER A 5 23.42 -8.81 59.35
N SER A 6 22.28 -8.09 59.33
CA SER A 6 21.63 -7.24 58.28
C SER A 6 22.34 -7.05 56.91
N SER A 7 21.70 -6.83 55.76
CA SER A 7 20.36 -6.28 55.39
C SER A 7 20.07 -6.45 53.86
N PRO A 8 18.91 -6.01 53.31
CA PRO A 8 18.25 -6.54 52.11
C PRO A 8 18.26 -5.60 50.87
N GLY A 9 17.88 -6.14 49.71
CA GLY A 9 17.47 -5.40 48.51
C GLY A 9 17.20 -6.39 47.37
N HIS A 10 16.30 -6.20 46.42
CA HIS A 10 15.26 -5.20 46.17
C HIS A 10 14.27 -5.89 45.22
N SER A 11 12.98 -5.57 45.34
CA SER A 11 11.95 -6.00 44.40
C SER A 11 12.09 -5.25 43.07
N GLU A 12 12.06 -5.95 41.95
CA GLU A 12 11.60 -5.34 40.69
C GLU A 12 10.58 -6.25 40.01
N GLY A 13 9.33 -5.78 40.07
CA GLY A 13 8.22 -6.36 39.35
C GLY A 13 8.45 -6.23 37.84
N GLY A 14 8.43 -7.38 37.16
CA GLY A 14 8.36 -7.48 35.71
C GLY A 14 7.07 -6.84 35.21
N ASN A 15 7.16 -5.55 34.91
CA ASN A 15 6.11 -4.72 34.37
C ASN A 15 5.83 -5.16 32.93
N ARG A 16 4.78 -5.98 32.78
CA ARG A 16 4.10 -6.22 31.50
C ARG A 16 3.50 -4.89 31.02
N ARG A 17 4.17 -4.21 30.09
CA ARG A 17 3.57 -3.16 29.24
C ARG A 17 3.69 -3.63 27.81
N SER A 18 2.61 -4.21 27.28
CA SER A 18 1.70 -3.55 26.34
C SER A 18 2.40 -3.23 25.02
N SER A 19 2.47 -4.26 24.19
CA SER A 19 3.10 -4.29 22.86
C SER A 19 2.18 -3.65 21.81
N GLU A 20 1.78 -2.39 21.96
CA GLU A 20 0.83 -1.73 21.05
C GLU A 20 1.29 -0.36 20.48
N GLU A 21 2.58 -0.05 20.53
CA GLU A 21 3.14 1.08 19.77
C GLU A 21 4.03 0.58 18.62
N ARG A 22 3.39 0.15 17.53
CA ARG A 22 4.10 -0.23 16.29
C ARG A 22 3.53 0.46 15.07
N SER A 23 3.50 1.79 15.05
CA SER A 23 3.29 2.55 13.80
C SER A 23 3.78 4.00 13.91
N GLY A 24 5.08 4.15 14.16
CA GLY A 24 5.78 5.43 14.13
C GLY A 24 7.22 5.19 13.70
N ILE A 25 7.87 6.20 13.10
CA ILE A 25 9.28 6.11 12.74
C ILE A 25 10.08 5.80 14.01
N ARG A 26 10.83 4.68 14.01
CA ARG A 26 11.65 4.28 15.16
C ARG A 26 12.67 5.38 15.44
N PRO A 27 12.66 6.01 16.63
CA PRO A 27 13.56 7.13 16.95
C PRO A 27 15.05 6.80 16.83
N GLY A 28 15.42 5.51 16.80
CA GLY A 28 16.80 5.05 16.65
C GLY A 28 17.35 4.97 15.21
N VAL A 29 16.53 5.17 14.16
CA VAL A 29 16.96 5.01 12.75
C VAL A 29 17.13 6.35 12.02
N LEU A 30 16.60 7.44 12.58
CA LEU A 30 16.80 8.78 12.02
C LEU A 30 18.06 9.41 12.60
N ASP A 31 18.98 9.79 11.72
CA ASP A 31 20.14 10.59 12.06
C ASP A 31 19.73 11.91 12.71
N GLU A 32 20.55 12.40 13.66
CA GLU A 32 20.26 13.61 14.44
C GLU A 32 20.07 14.85 13.55
N ALA A 33 20.78 14.92 12.42
CA ALA A 33 20.59 16.00 11.44
C ALA A 33 19.17 16.00 10.83
N VAL A 34 18.54 14.83 10.67
CA VAL A 34 17.18 14.71 10.14
C VAL A 34 16.17 15.08 11.22
N LYS A 35 16.37 14.62 12.46
CA LYS A 35 15.51 14.99 13.61
C LYS A 35 15.48 16.49 13.84
N SER A 36 16.62 17.16 13.74
CA SER A 36 16.72 18.63 13.88
C SER A 36 15.91 19.41 12.84
N ARG A 37 15.54 18.76 11.72
CA ARG A 37 14.81 19.38 10.60
C ARG A 37 13.35 18.97 10.53
N VAL A 38 12.93 17.92 11.24
CA VAL A 38 11.52 17.50 11.32
C VAL A 38 10.84 18.22 12.48
N HIS A 39 10.25 19.37 12.16
CA HIS A 39 9.58 20.23 13.15
C HIS A 39 8.10 19.86 13.36
N LEU A 40 7.52 19.00 12.50
CA LEU A 40 6.13 18.58 12.58
C LEU A 40 5.99 17.12 12.15
N ALA A 41 5.40 16.31 13.02
CA ALA A 41 4.99 14.95 12.71
C ALA A 41 3.45 14.89 12.66
N LEU A 42 2.89 14.80 11.46
CA LEU A 42 1.45 14.60 11.27
C LEU A 42 1.15 13.11 11.13
N LYS A 43 0.30 12.59 12.00
CA LYS A 43 -0.27 11.24 11.87
C LYS A 43 -1.58 11.34 11.11
N TYR A 44 -1.65 10.69 9.96
CA TYR A 44 -2.89 10.51 9.20
C TYR A 44 -3.47 9.14 9.50
N ASP A 45 -4.77 9.08 9.74
CA ASP A 45 -5.48 7.83 9.90
C ASP A 45 -5.58 7.06 8.58
N HIS A 46 -5.78 5.75 8.70
CA HIS A 46 -6.03 4.90 7.54
C HIS A 46 -7.35 5.30 6.88
N LEU A 47 -7.41 5.15 5.55
CA LEU A 47 -8.63 5.42 4.80
C LEU A 47 -9.76 4.50 5.29
N ASN A 48 -10.96 5.03 5.46
CA ASN A 48 -12.16 4.23 5.62
C ASN A 48 -12.73 3.81 4.25
N LEU A 49 -13.74 2.92 4.24
CA LEU A 49 -14.35 2.45 3.00
C LEU A 49 -14.94 3.60 2.14
N PRO A 50 -15.76 4.53 2.69
CA PRO A 50 -16.27 5.67 1.92
C PRO A 50 -15.17 6.53 1.29
N GLN A 51 -14.10 6.82 2.03
CA GLN A 51 -12.94 7.58 1.53
C GLN A 51 -12.22 6.83 0.41
N THR A 52 -12.10 5.50 0.55
CA THR A 52 -11.50 4.64 -0.46
C THR A 52 -12.33 4.67 -1.75
N GLU A 53 -13.64 4.43 -1.66
CA GLU A 53 -14.56 4.50 -2.81
C GLU A 53 -14.50 5.89 -3.47
N ALA A 54 -14.54 6.97 -2.69
CA ALA A 54 -14.42 8.34 -3.21
C ALA A 54 -13.09 8.59 -3.93
N LEU A 55 -11.98 8.03 -3.44
CA LEU A 55 -10.68 8.11 -4.12
C LEU A 55 -10.68 7.33 -5.44
N PHE A 56 -11.34 6.17 -5.51
CA PHE A 56 -11.51 5.44 -6.76
C PHE A 56 -12.36 6.23 -7.77
N GLU A 57 -13.47 6.85 -7.32
CA GLU A 57 -14.29 7.71 -8.17
C GLU A 57 -13.51 8.91 -8.72
N PHE A 58 -12.78 9.61 -7.85
CA PHE A 58 -11.93 10.72 -8.23
C PHE A 58 -10.90 10.31 -9.29
N ASN A 59 -10.25 9.15 -9.12
CA ASN A 59 -9.27 8.67 -10.09
C ASN A 59 -9.89 8.20 -11.41
N MET A 60 -11.11 7.63 -11.39
CA MET A 60 -11.86 7.33 -12.62
C MET A 60 -12.19 8.60 -13.41
N GLN A 61 -12.61 9.66 -12.72
CA GLN A 61 -12.90 10.95 -13.36
C GLN A 61 -11.63 11.57 -13.96
N ARG A 62 -10.53 11.56 -13.20
CA ARG A 62 -9.22 12.02 -13.69
C ARG A 62 -8.74 11.22 -14.90
N LEU A 63 -8.93 9.91 -14.90
CA LEU A 63 -8.59 9.05 -16.03
C LEU A 63 -9.40 9.46 -17.27
N LYS A 64 -10.71 9.65 -17.13
CA LYS A 64 -11.59 10.09 -18.23
C LYS A 64 -11.10 11.41 -18.84
N GLU A 65 -10.74 12.39 -18.00
CA GLU A 65 -10.20 13.67 -18.48
C GLU A 65 -8.89 13.52 -19.26
N ILE A 66 -8.00 12.62 -18.83
CA ILE A 66 -6.74 12.34 -19.53
C ILE A 66 -7.02 11.67 -20.88
N GLU A 67 -7.91 10.69 -20.92
CA GLU A 67 -8.28 9.96 -22.14
C GLU A 67 -9.02 10.87 -23.13
N ASP A 68 -9.87 11.77 -22.65
CA ASP A 68 -10.56 12.77 -23.48
C ASP A 68 -9.56 13.74 -24.14
N LYS A 69 -8.58 14.22 -23.38
CA LYS A 69 -7.49 15.05 -23.93
C LYS A 69 -6.68 14.30 -24.98
N LYS A 70 -6.30 13.05 -24.72
CA LYS A 70 -5.55 12.23 -25.70
C LYS A 70 -6.34 12.02 -26.99
N GLY A 71 -7.61 11.65 -26.89
CA GLY A 71 -8.48 11.46 -28.05
C GLY A 71 -8.78 12.75 -28.84
N SER A 72 -8.62 13.92 -28.20
CA SER A 72 -8.72 15.22 -28.92
C SER A 72 -7.47 15.53 -29.76
N ILE A 73 -6.31 15.00 -29.37
CA ILE A 73 -5.03 15.20 -30.06
C ILE A 73 -4.87 14.17 -31.19
N ASP A 74 -5.21 12.91 -30.93
CA ASP A 74 -5.10 11.81 -31.87
C ASP A 74 -6.48 11.15 -32.09
N ARG A 75 -7.02 11.26 -33.30
CA ARG A 75 -8.33 10.67 -33.65
C ARG A 75 -8.28 9.14 -33.75
N GLN A 76 -7.09 8.55 -33.90
CA GLN A 76 -6.91 7.10 -33.90
C GLN A 76 -6.80 6.53 -32.48
N PHE A 77 -6.64 7.39 -31.47
CA PHE A 77 -6.55 6.98 -30.08
C PHE A 77 -7.90 6.44 -29.58
N ARG A 78 -7.94 5.14 -29.32
CA ARG A 78 -9.10 4.48 -28.70
C ARG A 78 -9.14 4.77 -27.21
N LYS A 79 -10.10 5.60 -26.80
CA LYS A 79 -10.31 5.98 -25.39
C LYS A 79 -10.66 4.77 -24.53
N LEU A 80 -10.05 4.70 -23.36
CA LEU A 80 -10.34 3.67 -22.36
C LEU A 80 -11.66 3.97 -21.64
N HIS A 81 -12.57 2.99 -21.58
CA HIS A 81 -13.82 3.12 -20.84
C HIS A 81 -13.75 2.43 -19.46
N PRO A 82 -13.80 3.16 -18.33
CA PRO A 82 -13.81 2.56 -17.01
C PRO A 82 -15.16 1.93 -16.68
N ARG A 83 -15.18 0.61 -16.41
CA ARG A 83 -16.35 -0.12 -15.92
C ARG A 83 -16.63 0.24 -14.45
N LYS A 84 -17.23 1.41 -14.19
CA LYS A 84 -17.45 1.99 -12.84
C LYS A 84 -17.92 0.98 -11.80
N LYS A 85 -18.98 0.22 -12.09
CA LYS A 85 -19.53 -0.79 -11.17
C LYS A 85 -18.51 -1.87 -10.81
N LYS A 86 -17.78 -2.42 -11.79
CA LYS A 86 -16.76 -3.47 -11.56
C LYS A 86 -15.57 -2.92 -10.76
N ILE A 87 -15.15 -1.68 -11.03
CA ILE A 87 -14.04 -1.02 -10.33
C ILE A 87 -14.40 -0.72 -8.87
N LEU A 88 -15.59 -0.19 -8.60
CA LEU A 88 -16.04 0.07 -7.22
C LEU A 88 -16.24 -1.23 -6.42
N THR A 89 -16.75 -2.28 -7.07
CA THR A 89 -16.86 -3.61 -6.45
C THR A 89 -15.47 -4.12 -6.05
N PHE A 90 -14.48 -4.01 -6.94
CA PHE A 90 -13.09 -4.33 -6.60
C PHE A 90 -12.57 -3.49 -5.42
N ALA A 91 -12.82 -2.18 -5.40
CA ALA A 91 -12.32 -1.30 -4.33
C ALA A 91 -12.85 -1.73 -2.96
N ARG A 92 -14.14 -2.10 -2.88
CA ARG A 92 -14.76 -2.59 -1.65
C ARG A 92 -14.18 -3.92 -1.21
N GLU A 93 -14.11 -4.90 -2.09
CA GLU A 93 -13.57 -6.22 -1.76
C GLU A 93 -12.09 -6.16 -1.37
N HIS A 94 -11.30 -5.33 -2.07
CA HIS A 94 -9.92 -5.07 -1.73
C HIS A 94 -9.79 -4.46 -0.33
N TYR A 95 -10.64 -3.48 0.00
CA TYR A 95 -10.69 -2.89 1.33
C TYR A 95 -11.03 -3.92 2.40
N GLU A 96 -12.09 -4.70 2.21
CA GLU A 96 -12.53 -5.75 3.15
C GLU A 96 -11.45 -6.82 3.36
N LYS A 97 -10.81 -7.28 2.27
CA LYS A 97 -9.67 -8.21 2.31
C LYS A 97 -8.49 -7.65 3.11
N SER A 98 -8.21 -6.35 2.99
CA SER A 98 -7.15 -5.70 3.76
C SER A 98 -7.50 -5.57 5.23
N MET A 99 -8.75 -5.28 5.57
CA MET A 99 -9.23 -5.21 6.96
C MET A 99 -9.15 -6.59 7.63
N ALA A 100 -9.53 -7.66 6.93
CA ALA A 100 -9.39 -9.04 7.42
C ALA A 100 -7.93 -9.43 7.71
N LYS A 101 -6.97 -8.76 7.07
CA LYS A 101 -5.52 -8.95 7.27
C LYS A 101 -4.89 -7.86 8.15
N GLN A 102 -5.66 -7.23 9.03
CA GLN A 102 -5.17 -6.17 9.94
C GLN A 102 -4.49 -4.99 9.21
N GLY A 103 -5.03 -4.62 8.04
CA GLY A 103 -4.51 -3.52 7.22
C GLY A 103 -3.33 -3.90 6.32
N VAL A 104 -2.84 -5.14 6.35
CA VAL A 104 -1.77 -5.60 5.45
C VAL A 104 -2.28 -5.61 4.00
N GLY A 105 -1.58 -4.87 3.14
CA GLY A 105 -1.95 -4.70 1.73
C GLY A 105 -3.02 -3.63 1.49
N GLN A 106 -3.42 -2.87 2.52
CA GLN A 106 -4.32 -1.74 2.30
C GLN A 106 -3.64 -0.66 1.45
N TRP A 107 -4.30 -0.26 0.35
CA TRP A 107 -3.79 0.80 -0.50
C TRP A 107 -4.08 2.18 0.11
N ASN A 108 -3.05 3.00 0.24
CA ASN A 108 -3.18 4.42 0.52
C ASN A 108 -3.50 5.22 -0.76
N GLY A 109 -3.81 6.51 -0.60
CA GLY A 109 -4.20 7.37 -1.72
C GLY A 109 -3.16 7.46 -2.84
N ARG A 110 -1.86 7.28 -2.57
CA ARG A 110 -0.80 7.22 -3.60
C ARG A 110 -0.78 5.87 -4.30
N GLN A 111 -0.91 4.78 -3.57
CA GLN A 111 -1.00 3.43 -4.15
C GLN A 111 -2.21 3.32 -5.07
N ILE A 112 -3.39 3.83 -4.67
CA ILE A 112 -4.59 3.90 -5.53
C ILE A 112 -4.27 4.67 -6.82
N ARG A 113 -3.69 5.87 -6.71
CA ARG A 113 -3.34 6.71 -7.87
C ARG A 113 -2.40 5.98 -8.84
N ASN A 114 -1.36 5.35 -8.31
CA ASN A 114 -0.40 4.59 -9.10
C ASN A 114 -1.03 3.35 -9.72
N ALA A 115 -1.92 2.68 -9.00
CA ALA A 115 -2.64 1.52 -9.50
C ALA A 115 -3.49 1.88 -10.72
N PHE A 116 -4.15 3.03 -10.74
CA PHE A 116 -4.86 3.52 -11.93
C PHE A 116 -3.95 3.74 -13.13
N LEU A 117 -2.72 4.26 -12.92
CA LEU A 117 -1.76 4.44 -14.01
C LEU A 117 -1.32 3.11 -14.61
N ILE A 118 -0.97 2.14 -13.76
CA ILE A 118 -0.52 0.81 -14.20
C ILE A 118 -1.69 0.05 -14.83
N ALA A 119 -2.88 0.08 -14.22
CA ALA A 119 -4.05 -0.59 -14.74
C ALA A 119 -4.49 -0.02 -16.10
N ALA A 120 -4.44 1.31 -16.27
CA ALA A 120 -4.69 1.94 -17.58
C ALA A 120 -3.64 1.56 -18.63
N TYR A 121 -2.36 1.47 -18.24
CA TYR A 121 -1.31 0.98 -19.13
C TYR A 121 -1.55 -0.47 -19.55
N LEU A 122 -1.87 -1.36 -18.60
CA LEU A 122 -2.21 -2.76 -18.88
C LEU A 122 -3.43 -2.87 -19.79
N ALA A 123 -4.45 -2.02 -19.61
CA ALA A 123 -5.63 -2.03 -20.46
C ALA A 123 -5.36 -1.48 -21.88
N HIS A 124 -4.34 -0.63 -22.03
CA HIS A 124 -3.95 -0.10 -23.34
C HIS A 124 -2.99 -1.01 -24.10
N TYR A 125 -2.06 -1.66 -23.41
CA TYR A 125 -0.88 -2.28 -24.03
C TYR A 125 -0.54 -3.67 -23.47
N GLY A 126 -1.27 -4.20 -22.50
CA GLY A 126 -0.99 -5.51 -21.94
C GLY A 126 -1.35 -6.63 -22.92
N ASP A 127 -0.47 -7.61 -23.07
CA ASP A 127 -0.63 -8.80 -23.94
C ASP A 127 -1.67 -9.83 -23.41
N GLY A 128 -2.60 -9.40 -22.56
CA GLY A 128 -3.57 -10.28 -21.92
C GLY A 128 -4.87 -10.37 -22.70
N GLU A 129 -5.13 -11.54 -23.27
CA GLU A 129 -6.44 -12.02 -23.68
C GLU A 129 -7.46 -11.83 -22.55
N GLU A 130 -8.20 -10.73 -22.58
CA GLU A 130 -9.55 -10.68 -22.03
C GLU A 130 -10.41 -10.03 -23.11
N GLU A 131 -10.99 -10.94 -23.89
CA GLU A 131 -12.19 -10.80 -24.68
C GLU A 131 -13.02 -9.59 -24.24
N GLY A 132 -13.18 -8.65 -25.18
CA GLY A 132 -14.46 -8.01 -25.27
C GLY A 132 -15.50 -9.14 -25.35
N GLU A 133 -16.24 -9.36 -24.27
CA GLU A 133 -17.65 -9.75 -24.38
C GLU A 133 -18.33 -8.64 -25.18
N ALA A 134 -18.12 -8.64 -26.49
CA ALA A 134 -18.66 -7.71 -27.45
C ALA A 134 -19.22 -8.58 -28.57
N GLU A 135 -20.42 -9.10 -28.33
CA GLU A 135 -21.37 -9.19 -29.42
C GLU A 135 -21.66 -7.76 -29.86
N ASP A 136 -21.41 -7.51 -31.14
CA ASP A 136 -21.63 -6.29 -31.90
C ASP A 136 -20.76 -5.04 -31.67
N ASP A 137 -20.16 -4.63 -32.79
CA ASP A 137 -19.53 -3.36 -33.17
C ASP A 137 -18.43 -2.74 -32.26
N GLU A 138 -17.24 -2.65 -32.85
CA GLU A 138 -16.09 -1.84 -32.40
C GLU A 138 -15.54 -2.14 -30.99
N LEU A 139 -14.52 -3.01 -30.94
CA LEU A 139 -13.60 -3.31 -29.83
C LEU A 139 -13.09 -2.05 -29.09
N GLN A 140 -13.90 -1.47 -28.21
CA GLN A 140 -13.53 -0.37 -27.33
C GLN A 140 -12.72 -0.92 -26.16
N LYS A 141 -11.55 -0.34 -25.88
CA LYS A 141 -10.71 -0.76 -24.75
C LYS A 141 -11.39 -0.45 -23.42
N GLN A 142 -11.35 -1.39 -22.48
CA GLN A 142 -12.06 -1.26 -21.20
C GLN A 142 -11.13 -1.40 -20.01
N LEU A 143 -11.29 -0.50 -19.04
CA LEU A 143 -10.64 -0.62 -17.74
C LEU A 143 -11.59 -1.32 -16.78
N GLY A 144 -11.16 -2.45 -16.25
CA GLY A 144 -11.98 -3.31 -15.41
C GLY A 144 -11.22 -3.86 -14.21
N ARG A 145 -11.94 -4.65 -13.43
CA ARG A 145 -11.46 -5.31 -12.20
C ARG A 145 -10.16 -6.10 -12.40
N THR A 146 -10.07 -6.88 -13.46
CA THR A 146 -8.95 -7.81 -13.73
C THR A 146 -7.60 -7.09 -13.83
N HIS A 147 -7.60 -5.87 -14.38
CA HIS A 147 -6.41 -5.01 -14.41
C HIS A 147 -5.96 -4.63 -13.00
N PHE A 148 -6.89 -4.29 -12.10
CA PHE A 148 -6.57 -3.96 -10.72
C PHE A 148 -6.15 -5.18 -9.90
N GLU A 149 -6.71 -6.36 -10.18
CA GLU A 149 -6.26 -7.62 -9.56
C GLU A 149 -4.83 -7.98 -9.94
N LYS A 150 -4.45 -7.76 -11.22
CA LYS A 150 -3.06 -7.89 -11.67
C LYS A 150 -2.14 -6.94 -10.89
N VAL A 151 -2.55 -5.67 -10.75
CA VAL A 151 -1.79 -4.67 -9.97
C VAL A 151 -1.68 -5.06 -8.49
N ASP A 152 -2.74 -5.53 -7.85
CA ASP A 152 -2.73 -6.00 -6.45
C ASP A 152 -1.74 -7.14 -6.28
N LYS A 153 -1.83 -8.16 -7.14
CA LYS A 153 -0.93 -9.32 -7.11
C LYS A 153 0.54 -8.90 -7.27
N THR A 154 0.84 -8.05 -8.25
CA THR A 154 2.21 -7.57 -8.47
C THR A 154 2.72 -6.74 -7.29
N THR A 155 1.88 -5.86 -6.73
CA THR A 155 2.25 -5.04 -5.57
C THR A 155 2.56 -5.92 -4.36
N LEU A 156 1.73 -6.92 -4.09
CA LEU A 156 1.95 -7.87 -2.99
C LEU A 156 3.24 -8.67 -3.16
N LEU A 157 3.55 -9.13 -4.37
CA LEU A 157 4.80 -9.85 -4.67
C LEU A 157 6.02 -8.95 -4.48
N CYS A 158 5.95 -7.70 -4.94
CA CYS A 158 7.03 -6.72 -4.72
C CYS A 158 7.25 -6.45 -3.22
N ASP A 159 6.17 -6.30 -2.45
CA ASP A 159 6.25 -6.08 -1.00
C ASP A 159 6.79 -7.31 -0.25
N GLN A 160 6.48 -8.52 -0.72
CA GLN A 160 7.07 -9.76 -0.20
C GLN A 160 8.57 -9.83 -0.50
N TYR A 161 8.95 -9.66 -1.77
CA TYR A 161 10.34 -9.64 -2.20
C TYR A 161 11.17 -8.60 -1.43
N ARG A 162 10.64 -7.38 -1.27
CA ARG A 162 11.30 -6.31 -0.53
C ARG A 162 11.53 -6.68 0.94
N ARG A 163 10.55 -7.32 1.58
CA ARG A 163 10.68 -7.78 2.97
C ARG A 163 11.73 -8.88 3.10
N GLU A 164 11.73 -9.84 2.18
CA GLU A 164 12.71 -10.93 2.17
C GLU A 164 14.14 -10.40 1.99
N MET A 165 14.33 -9.41 1.10
CA MET A 165 15.64 -8.80 0.88
C MET A 165 16.10 -7.94 2.07
N LEU A 166 15.22 -7.11 2.64
CA LEU A 166 15.57 -6.27 3.79
C LEU A 166 15.85 -7.08 5.05
N ASN A 167 15.13 -8.18 5.29
CA ASN A 167 15.39 -9.04 6.43
C ASN A 167 16.77 -9.73 6.32
N ARG A 168 17.20 -10.10 5.11
CA ARG A 168 18.55 -10.65 4.89
C ARG A 168 19.64 -9.62 5.17
N ASP A 169 19.43 -8.37 4.75
CA ASP A 169 20.37 -7.28 5.01
C ASP A 169 20.42 -6.90 6.50
N ASP A 170 19.27 -6.85 7.19
CA ASP A 170 19.22 -6.56 8.62
C ASP A 170 19.81 -7.71 9.47
N ASP A 171 19.55 -8.98 9.12
CA ASP A 171 20.18 -10.15 9.78
C ASP A 171 21.71 -10.14 9.58
N SER A 172 22.18 -9.79 8.39
CA SER A 172 23.62 -9.67 8.10
C SER A 172 24.27 -8.53 8.90
N ARG A 173 23.58 -7.39 9.03
CA ARG A 173 24.05 -6.22 9.79
C ARG A 173 23.94 -6.38 11.30
N ALA A 174 23.05 -7.26 11.78
CA ALA A 174 22.96 -7.64 13.18
C ALA A 174 24.12 -8.57 13.57
N HIS A 175 24.46 -9.54 12.70
CA HIS A 175 25.58 -10.45 12.93
C HIS A 175 26.94 -9.70 12.94
N GLU A 176 27.10 -8.66 12.12
CA GLU A 176 28.32 -7.82 12.13
C GLU A 176 28.47 -6.93 13.38
N GLN A 177 27.37 -6.69 14.13
CA GLN A 177 27.39 -5.89 15.36
C GLN A 177 27.56 -6.74 16.63
N GLU A 178 27.22 -8.03 16.61
CA GLU A 178 27.48 -8.94 17.73
C GLU A 178 28.94 -9.42 17.80
N GLU A 179 29.71 -9.30 16.70
CA GLU A 179 31.13 -9.68 16.67
C GLU A 179 32.11 -8.56 17.04
N ARG A 180 31.64 -7.44 17.59
CA ARG A 180 32.49 -6.27 17.92
C ARG A 180 32.49 -5.90 19.40
#